data_AF-A0A7J6FQR4-F1
#
_entry.id   AF-A0A7J6FQR4-F1
#
_cell.length_a   1.000
_cell.length_b   1.000
_cell.length_c   1.000
_cell.angle_alpha   90.00
_cell.angle_beta   90.00
_cell.angle_gamma   90.00
#
_symmetry.space_group_name_H-M   'P 1'
#
loop_
_entity.id
_entity.type
_entity.pdbx_description
1 polymer ?
#
loop_
_entity_poly.entity_id
_entity_poly.type
_entity_poly.pdbx_seq_one_letter_code
_entity_poly.pdbx_strand_id
1 'polypeptide(L)'
;LVAGAKGWKDYALQADVCHAYQILLKGGLKKENIIILMYDDIARNPRNPRPHQIFNSFDGPDVYSGIVPDYWGRDVNADTLWYVLSGGALGVRPVRPGNVLNSGPTDTVFIFYSGHGSSGFLSMPQEPDIADMKFRHALVWLYRKRKYASMLVTRGLLFKE
;
A
#
# COMPACT_ATOMS: atom_id res chain seq x y z
N LEU A 1 3.76 0.13 0.72
CA LEU A 1 2.73 -0.79 1.25
C LEU A 1 1.36 -0.29 0.78
N VAL A 2 0.53 -1.15 0.19
CA VAL A 2 -0.73 -0.73 -0.46
C VAL A 2 -1.89 -1.61 -0.01
N ALA A 3 -2.97 -1.00 0.48
CA ALA A 3 -4.26 -1.66 0.70
C ALA A 3 -5.21 -1.33 -0.47
N GLY A 4 -5.61 -2.35 -1.22
CA GLY A 4 -6.37 -2.23 -2.47
C GLY A 4 -7.87 -2.08 -2.32
N ALA A 5 -8.43 -2.07 -1.10
CA ALA A 5 -9.86 -1.86 -0.88
C ALA A 5 -10.13 -1.07 0.41
N LYS A 6 -11.42 -0.77 0.64
CA LYS A 6 -11.92 0.02 1.76
C LYS A 6 -13.18 -0.59 2.35
N GLY A 7 -13.53 -0.15 3.55
CA GLY A 7 -14.75 -0.53 4.23
C GLY A 7 -14.59 -1.77 5.11
N TRP A 8 -15.50 -1.90 6.09
CA TRP A 8 -15.40 -2.90 7.14
C TRP A 8 -15.31 -4.36 6.66
N LYS A 9 -15.94 -4.68 5.52
CA LYS A 9 -15.86 -6.04 4.95
C LYS A 9 -14.45 -6.41 4.48
N ASP A 10 -13.62 -5.42 4.20
CA ASP A 10 -12.26 -5.57 3.71
C ASP A 10 -11.22 -5.19 4.79
N TYR A 11 -11.62 -5.27 6.07
CA TYR A 11 -10.80 -5.00 7.26
C TYR A 11 -9.40 -5.60 7.15
N ALA A 12 -9.33 -6.88 6.79
CA ALA A 12 -8.09 -7.65 6.76
C ALA A 12 -7.04 -7.07 5.81
N LEU A 13 -7.45 -6.44 4.70
CA LEU A 13 -6.52 -5.86 3.73
C LEU A 13 -5.73 -4.68 4.30
N GLN A 14 -6.38 -3.84 5.11
CA GLN A 14 -5.70 -2.75 5.82
C GLN A 14 -4.94 -3.27 7.04
N ALA A 15 -5.45 -4.29 7.73
CA ALA A 15 -4.75 -4.95 8.83
C ALA A 15 -3.42 -5.58 8.35
N ASP A 16 -3.39 -6.20 7.17
CA ASP A 16 -2.18 -6.77 6.58
C ASP A 16 -1.12 -5.69 6.32
N VAL A 17 -1.53 -4.54 5.77
CA VAL A 17 -0.64 -3.40 5.52
C VAL A 17 -0.09 -2.84 6.83
N CYS A 18 -0.94 -2.72 7.85
CA CYS A 18 -0.54 -2.29 9.18
C CYS A 18 0.49 -3.27 9.78
N HIS A 19 0.22 -4.57 9.69
CA HIS A 19 1.14 -5.58 10.20
C HIS A 19 2.47 -5.60 9.45
N ALA A 20 2.46 -5.49 8.12
CA ALA A 20 3.67 -5.40 7.30
C ALA A 20 4.52 -4.17 7.70
N TYR A 21 3.89 -3.03 8.01
CA TYR A 21 4.58 -1.86 8.54
C TYR A 21 5.30 -2.16 9.86
N GLN A 22 4.62 -2.80 10.81
CA GLN A 22 5.23 -3.15 12.10
C GLN A 22 6.41 -4.12 11.93
N ILE A 23 6.30 -5.10 11.03
CA ILE A 23 7.40 -6.03 10.72
C ILE A 23 8.61 -5.28 10.16
N LEU A 24 8.41 -4.37 9.20
CA LEU A 24 9.48 -3.59 8.60
C LEU A 24 10.18 -2.67 9.60
N LEU A 25 9.42 -2.01 10.49
CA LEU A 25 9.98 -1.21 11.56
C LEU A 25 10.80 -2.05 12.54
N LYS A 26 10.27 -3.20 12.96
CA LYS A 26 10.99 -4.12 13.85
C LYS A 26 12.26 -4.67 13.20
N GLY A 27 12.27 -4.81 11.88
CA GLY A 27 13.45 -5.16 11.07
C GLY A 27 14.46 -4.02 10.89
N GLY A 28 14.20 -2.82 11.45
CA GLY A 28 15.12 -1.68 11.42
C GLY A 28 14.95 -0.74 10.22
N LEU A 29 13.93 -0.94 9.37
CA LEU A 29 13.65 -0.01 8.28
C LEU A 29 13.13 1.32 8.86
N LYS A 30 13.74 2.44 8.46
CA LYS A 30 13.32 3.77 8.91
C LYS A 30 11.94 4.13 8.36
N LYS A 31 11.11 4.78 9.16
CA LYS A 31 9.75 5.24 8.78
C LYS A 31 9.74 6.05 7.49
N GLU A 32 10.71 6.94 7.31
CA GLU A 32 10.87 7.79 6.11
C GLU A 32 11.06 7.00 4.80
N ASN A 33 11.47 5.73 4.88
CA ASN A 33 11.65 4.84 3.73
C ASN A 33 10.45 3.92 3.48
N ILE A 34 9.34 4.11 4.22
CA ILE A 34 8.12 3.30 4.09
C ILE A 34 6.98 4.20 3.66
N ILE A 35 6.50 3.98 2.43
CA ILE A 35 5.36 4.72 1.88
C ILE A 35 4.10 3.87 2.00
N ILE A 36 3.05 4.41 2.60
CA ILE A 36 1.79 3.70 2.87
C ILE A 36 0.63 4.34 2.11
N LEU A 37 -0.03 3.53 1.30
CA LEU A 37 -1.29 3.86 0.63
C LEU A 37 -2.39 2.99 1.25
N MET A 38 -3.24 3.58 2.10
CA MET A 38 -4.28 2.86 2.84
C MET A 38 -5.49 3.76 3.06
N TYR A 39 -6.70 3.28 2.79
CA TYR A 39 -7.88 4.15 2.79
C TYR A 39 -8.18 4.77 4.17
N ASP A 40 -7.77 4.09 5.25
CA ASP A 40 -7.78 4.56 6.64
C ASP A 40 -9.19 4.73 7.25
N ASP A 41 -10.12 3.83 6.90
CA ASP A 41 -11.51 3.82 7.36
C ASP A 41 -11.85 2.67 8.31
N ILE A 42 -10.85 1.91 8.77
CA ILE A 42 -11.03 0.75 9.64
C ILE A 42 -10.92 1.10 11.12
N ALA A 43 -9.85 1.78 11.55
CA ALA A 43 -9.61 2.07 12.96
C ALA A 43 -10.76 2.90 13.59
N ARG A 44 -11.36 3.81 12.81
CA ARG A 44 -12.48 4.68 13.22
C ARG A 44 -13.85 4.20 12.73
N ASN A 45 -13.93 2.98 12.20
CA ASN A 45 -15.19 2.46 11.70
C ASN A 45 -16.22 2.32 12.85
N PRO A 46 -17.48 2.73 12.68
CA PRO A 46 -18.51 2.54 13.71
C PRO A 46 -18.75 1.08 14.10
N ARG A 47 -18.38 0.13 13.23
CA ARG A 47 -18.47 -1.31 13.50
C ARG A 47 -17.26 -1.85 14.28
N ASN A 48 -16.22 -1.05 14.50
CA ASN A 48 -15.04 -1.49 15.22
C ASN A 48 -15.31 -1.55 16.72
N PRO A 49 -15.31 -2.75 17.34
CA PRO A 49 -15.53 -2.88 18.78
C PRO A 49 -14.35 -2.35 19.62
N ARG A 50 -13.18 -2.10 19.00
CA ARG A 50 -11.99 -1.52 19.62
C ARG A 50 -11.58 -0.25 18.86
N PRO A 51 -12.23 0.90 19.13
CA PRO A 51 -11.97 2.14 18.42
C PRO A 51 -10.49 2.52 18.42
N HIS A 52 -10.01 3.03 17.28
CA HIS A 52 -8.63 3.46 17.05
C HIS A 52 -7.56 2.35 17.05
N GLN A 53 -7.97 1.08 17.04
CA GLN A 53 -7.06 -0.06 16.97
C GLN A 53 -7.39 -0.97 15.78
N ILE A 54 -6.36 -1.62 15.22
CA ILE A 54 -6.50 -2.65 14.17
C ILE A 54 -5.68 -3.87 14.56
N PHE A 55 -6.24 -5.07 14.40
CA PHE A 55 -5.60 -6.33 14.77
C PHE A 55 -5.48 -7.22 13.54
N ASN A 56 -4.34 -7.87 13.32
CA ASN A 56 -4.16 -8.80 12.20
C ASN A 56 -4.23 -10.29 12.64
N SER A 57 -4.48 -10.55 13.92
CA SER A 57 -4.77 -11.87 14.47
C SER A 57 -5.66 -11.75 15.71
N PHE A 58 -6.36 -12.83 16.09
CA PHE A 58 -7.38 -12.82 17.15
C PHE A 58 -6.86 -12.29 18.50
N ASP A 59 -5.71 -12.80 18.95
CA ASP A 59 -5.00 -12.37 20.18
C ASP A 59 -3.73 -11.57 19.88
N GLY A 60 -3.67 -10.95 18.69
CA GLY A 60 -2.52 -10.15 18.27
C GLY A 60 -2.42 -8.80 19.00
N PRO A 61 -1.25 -8.15 18.93
CA PRO A 61 -1.14 -6.75 19.32
C PRO A 61 -1.90 -5.85 18.34
N ASP A 62 -2.19 -4.62 18.77
CA ASP A 62 -2.61 -3.56 17.86
C ASP A 62 -1.51 -3.27 16.84
N VAL A 63 -1.82 -3.43 15.56
CA VAL A 63 -0.89 -3.17 14.45
C VAL A 63 -1.05 -1.77 13.85
N TYR A 64 -2.07 -1.01 14.24
CA TYR A 64 -2.29 0.35 13.73
C TYR A 64 -1.45 1.41 14.43
N SER A 65 -1.02 1.14 15.67
CA SER A 65 -0.28 2.11 16.48
C SER A 65 0.92 2.72 15.75
N GLY A 66 0.98 4.05 15.76
CA GLY A 66 2.07 4.83 15.18
C GLY A 66 2.08 4.94 13.66
N ILE A 67 1.08 4.41 12.97
CA ILE A 67 0.90 4.55 11.52
C ILE A 67 0.27 5.89 11.19
N VAL A 68 0.87 6.59 10.23
CA VAL A 68 0.29 7.74 9.54
C VAL A 68 0.44 7.47 8.05
N PRO A 69 -0.65 7.13 7.32
CA PRO A 69 -0.53 6.85 5.89
C PRO A 69 -0.12 8.08 5.10
N ASP A 70 0.80 7.94 4.15
CA ASP A 70 1.16 9.01 3.22
C ASP A 70 -0.04 9.39 2.35
N TYR A 71 -0.81 8.39 1.95
CA TYR A 71 -2.01 8.57 1.13
C TYR A 71 -3.17 7.78 1.72
N TRP A 72 -4.31 8.46 1.86
CA TRP A 72 -5.52 7.91 2.46
C TRP A 72 -6.79 8.46 1.81
N GLY A 73 -7.92 7.82 2.09
CA GLY A 73 -9.19 8.14 1.45
C GLY A 73 -9.10 8.08 -0.08
N ARG A 74 -9.57 9.14 -0.74
CA ARG A 74 -9.65 9.20 -2.22
C ARG A 74 -8.29 9.28 -2.93
N ASP A 75 -7.22 9.64 -2.21
CA ASP A 75 -5.86 9.61 -2.78
C ASP A 75 -5.32 8.17 -2.90
N VAL A 76 -6.02 7.16 -2.36
CA VAL A 76 -5.67 5.76 -2.58
C VAL A 76 -6.29 5.27 -3.89
N ASN A 77 -5.62 5.58 -4.98
CA ASN A 77 -6.02 5.26 -6.35
C ASN A 77 -4.81 4.86 -7.22
N ALA A 78 -5.07 4.28 -8.40
CA ALA A 78 -4.02 3.77 -9.28
C ALA A 78 -3.04 4.87 -9.74
N ASP A 79 -3.51 6.07 -10.00
CA ASP A 79 -2.67 7.19 -10.46
C ASP A 79 -1.70 7.65 -9.37
N THR A 80 -2.14 7.63 -8.11
CA THR A 80 -1.29 7.94 -6.96
C THR A 80 -0.22 6.87 -6.77
N LEU A 81 -0.56 5.59 -6.96
CA LEU A 81 0.46 4.53 -6.95
C LEU A 81 1.52 4.77 -8.04
N TRP A 82 1.13 5.19 -9.24
CA TRP A 82 2.09 5.54 -10.30
C TRP A 82 2.93 6.76 -9.96
N TYR A 83 2.31 7.79 -9.39
CA TYR A 83 3.01 8.96 -8.89
C TYR A 83 4.07 8.59 -7.86
N VAL A 84 3.73 7.72 -6.91
CA VAL A 84 4.65 7.24 -5.88
C VAL A 84 5.79 6.43 -6.48
N LEU A 85 5.50 5.38 -7.25
CA LEU A 85 6.53 4.50 -7.80
C LEU A 85 7.46 5.25 -8.77
N SER A 86 6.94 6.24 -9.48
CA SER A 86 7.74 7.02 -10.43
C SER A 86 8.56 8.16 -9.78
N GLY A 87 8.54 8.30 -8.46
CA GLY A 87 9.19 9.44 -7.81
C GLY A 87 8.58 10.80 -8.24
N GLY A 88 7.28 10.80 -8.55
CA GLY A 88 6.52 11.98 -8.98
C GLY A 88 6.57 12.28 -10.49
N ALA A 89 7.18 11.42 -11.31
CA ALA A 89 7.35 11.67 -12.74
C ALA A 89 6.16 11.24 -13.62
N LEU A 90 5.33 10.32 -13.14
CA LEU A 90 4.17 9.75 -13.85
C LEU A 90 2.91 9.84 -12.99
N GLY A 91 1.75 9.59 -13.59
CA GLY A 91 0.47 9.62 -12.89
C GLY A 91 -0.03 11.03 -12.63
N VAL A 92 -1.08 11.14 -11.81
CA VAL A 92 -1.67 12.41 -11.40
C VAL A 92 -1.19 12.72 -9.99
N ARG A 93 -0.74 13.96 -9.78
CA ARG A 93 -0.33 14.41 -8.45
C ARG A 93 -1.53 14.30 -7.50
N PRO A 94 -1.41 13.54 -6.39
CA PRO A 94 -2.49 13.42 -5.41
C PRO A 94 -2.79 14.77 -4.77
N VAL A 95 -4.01 14.91 -4.22
CA VAL A 95 -4.44 16.16 -3.60
C VAL A 95 -3.59 16.44 -2.36
N ARG A 96 -3.32 15.40 -1.57
CA ARG A 96 -2.47 15.50 -0.39
C ARG A 96 -1.00 15.31 -0.76
N PRO A 97 -0.09 16.14 -0.21
CA PRO A 97 1.33 15.86 -0.29
C PRO A 97 1.63 14.59 0.51
N GLY A 98 2.50 13.74 -0.04
CA GLY A 98 2.96 12.50 0.57
C GLY A 98 4.31 12.11 -0.01
N ASN A 99 4.97 11.14 0.63
CA ASN A 99 6.28 10.69 0.17
C ASN A 99 6.16 9.89 -1.15
N VAL A 100 7.18 10.04 -1.99
CA VAL A 100 7.32 9.26 -3.24
C VAL A 100 8.57 8.40 -3.16
N LEU A 101 8.65 7.36 -4.00
CA LEU A 101 9.80 6.48 -4.03
C LEU A 101 11.02 7.24 -4.57
N ASN A 102 11.99 7.47 -3.70
CA ASN A 102 13.24 8.13 -4.03
C ASN A 102 14.45 7.18 -3.96
N SER A 103 14.29 5.97 -4.49
CA SER A 103 15.34 4.96 -4.55
C SER A 103 16.26 5.11 -5.76
N GLY A 104 17.46 4.57 -5.64
CA GLY A 104 18.52 4.58 -6.63
C GLY A 104 19.06 3.18 -6.99
N PRO A 105 20.13 3.11 -7.78
CA PRO A 105 20.63 1.87 -8.37
C PRO A 105 21.25 0.89 -7.36
N THR A 106 21.46 1.31 -6.12
CA THR A 106 22.01 0.50 -5.03
C THR A 106 20.96 0.00 -4.05
N ASP A 107 19.72 0.49 -4.16
CA ASP A 107 18.71 0.29 -3.15
C ASP A 107 17.88 -0.97 -3.43
N THR A 108 17.34 -1.56 -2.36
CA THR A 108 16.36 -2.64 -2.47
C THR A 108 14.96 -2.08 -2.31
N VAL A 109 14.09 -2.34 -3.27
CA VAL A 109 12.70 -1.90 -3.24
C VAL A 109 11.77 -3.07 -2.91
N PHE A 110 10.96 -2.91 -1.87
CA PHE A 110 9.94 -3.88 -1.49
C PHE A 110 8.54 -3.32 -1.72
N ILE A 111 7.73 -4.01 -2.52
CA ILE A 111 6.34 -3.67 -2.79
C ILE A 111 5.46 -4.77 -2.21
N PHE A 112 4.64 -4.40 -1.21
CA PHE A 112 3.57 -5.25 -0.69
C PHE A 112 2.23 -4.64 -1.03
N TYR A 113 1.38 -5.44 -1.67
CA TYR A 113 0.00 -5.09 -2.02
C TYR A 113 -0.94 -6.12 -1.37
N SER A 114 -1.88 -5.66 -0.55
CA SER A 114 -2.98 -6.49 -0.04
C SER A 114 -4.30 -5.98 -0.61
N GLY A 115 -4.96 -6.79 -1.44
CA GLY A 115 -6.16 -6.37 -2.15
C GLY A 115 -6.85 -7.50 -2.89
N HIS A 116 -8.09 -7.25 -3.31
CA HIS A 116 -8.79 -8.14 -4.23
C HIS A 116 -8.11 -8.12 -5.60
N GLY A 117 -8.43 -9.13 -6.41
CA GLY A 117 -8.03 -9.11 -7.80
C GLY A 117 -8.67 -10.24 -8.57
N SER A 118 -8.72 -10.06 -9.87
CA SER A 118 -9.24 -11.02 -10.84
C SER A 118 -8.24 -11.15 -11.98
N SER A 119 -8.55 -11.95 -13.00
CA SER A 119 -7.67 -12.09 -14.16
C SER A 119 -7.43 -10.73 -14.82
N GLY A 120 -6.19 -10.24 -14.76
CA GLY A 120 -5.78 -8.98 -15.40
C GLY A 120 -5.92 -7.72 -14.55
N PHE A 121 -6.42 -7.80 -13.30
CA PHE A 121 -6.72 -6.62 -12.48
C PHE A 121 -6.40 -6.80 -10.99
N LEU A 122 -5.93 -5.72 -10.37
CA LEU A 122 -5.82 -5.54 -8.93
C LEU A 122 -6.74 -4.39 -8.49
N SER A 123 -7.55 -4.63 -7.45
CA SER A 123 -8.53 -3.65 -6.99
C SER A 123 -7.89 -2.35 -6.48
N MET A 124 -8.57 -1.23 -6.61
CA MET A 124 -8.25 -0.02 -5.84
C MET A 124 -9.49 0.46 -5.09
N PRO A 125 -9.33 1.15 -3.94
CA PRO A 125 -10.46 1.73 -3.22
C PRO A 125 -11.25 2.74 -4.06
N GLN A 126 -10.62 3.32 -5.08
CA GLN A 126 -11.16 4.24 -6.05
C GLN A 126 -10.93 3.69 -7.45
N GLU A 127 -11.97 3.76 -8.28
CA GLU A 127 -11.85 3.41 -9.70
C GLU A 127 -10.95 4.41 -10.45
N PRO A 128 -10.27 3.96 -11.53
CA PRO A 128 -10.24 2.59 -12.01
C PRO A 128 -9.29 1.68 -11.22
N ASP A 129 -9.56 0.38 -11.26
CA ASP A 129 -8.66 -0.66 -10.80
C ASP A 129 -7.33 -0.65 -11.58
N ILE A 130 -6.29 -1.27 -11.01
CA ILE A 130 -5.00 -1.42 -11.66
C ILE A 130 -5.09 -2.56 -12.67
N ALA A 131 -5.08 -2.21 -13.96
CA ALA A 131 -4.89 -3.19 -15.03
C ALA A 131 -3.44 -3.71 -15.04
N ASP A 132 -3.27 -5.01 -15.30
CA ASP A 132 -1.98 -5.69 -15.39
C ASP A 132 -0.96 -4.95 -16.26
N MET A 133 -1.39 -4.45 -17.41
CA MET A 133 -0.51 -3.72 -18.33
C MET A 133 0.05 -2.44 -17.68
N LYS A 134 -0.76 -1.71 -16.90
CA LYS A 134 -0.29 -0.51 -16.19
C LYS A 134 0.70 -0.87 -15.09
N PHE A 135 0.46 -1.95 -14.33
CA PHE A 135 1.41 -2.41 -13.31
C PHE A 135 2.74 -2.84 -13.92
N ARG A 136 2.73 -3.61 -15.02
CA ARG A 136 3.94 -3.97 -15.76
C ARG A 136 4.72 -2.74 -16.23
N HIS A 137 4.02 -1.72 -16.75
CA HIS A 137 4.67 -0.48 -17.19
C HIS A 137 5.39 0.24 -16.05
N ALA A 138 4.84 0.26 -14.83
CA ALA A 138 5.50 0.86 -13.68
C ALA A 138 6.79 0.12 -13.29
N LEU A 139 6.77 -1.22 -13.29
CA LEU A 139 7.97 -2.01 -13.01
C LEU A 139 9.05 -1.80 -14.07
N VAL A 140 8.66 -1.73 -15.34
CA VAL A 140 9.58 -1.42 -16.46
C VAL A 140 10.14 0.00 -16.32
N TRP A 141 9.35 0.98 -15.89
CA TRP A 141 9.82 2.34 -15.66
C TRP A 141 10.90 2.38 -14.58
N LEU A 142 10.66 1.71 -13.44
CA LEU A 142 11.61 1.61 -12.33
C LEU A 142 12.95 0.99 -12.80
N TYR A 143 12.87 -0.09 -13.57
CA TYR A 143 14.03 -0.76 -14.16
C TYR A 143 14.81 0.18 -15.09
N ARG A 144 14.13 0.80 -16.07
CA ARG A 144 14.77 1.69 -17.06
C ARG A 144 15.39 2.93 -16.43
N LYS A 145 14.85 3.40 -15.31
CA LYS A 145 15.38 4.54 -14.55
C LYS A 145 16.38 4.14 -13.47
N ARG A 146 16.78 2.85 -13.41
CA ARG A 146 17.73 2.30 -12.44
C ARG A 146 17.38 2.67 -11.00
N LYS A 147 16.11 2.49 -10.64
CA LYS A 147 15.55 2.86 -9.33
C LYS A 147 15.75 1.80 -8.25
N TYR A 148 16.44 0.70 -8.54
CA TYR A 148 16.76 -0.33 -7.57
C TYR A 148 17.94 -1.19 -8.06
N ALA A 149 18.66 -1.80 -7.12
CA ALA A 149 19.55 -2.94 -7.35
C ALA A 149 18.74 -4.25 -7.40
N SER A 150 17.80 -4.40 -6.46
CA SER A 150 16.90 -5.56 -6.40
C SER A 150 15.48 -5.13 -6.02
N MET A 151 14.47 -5.87 -6.50
CA MET A 151 13.07 -5.58 -6.22
C MET A 151 12.30 -6.85 -5.91
N LEU A 152 11.54 -6.83 -4.81
CA LEU A 152 10.61 -7.89 -4.42
C LEU A 152 9.18 -7.34 -4.44
N VAL A 153 8.30 -8.02 -5.15
CA VAL A 153 6.86 -7.72 -5.20
C VAL A 153 6.11 -8.89 -4.58
N THR A 154 5.31 -8.62 -3.55
CA THR A 154 4.49 -9.62 -2.86
C THR A 154 3.04 -9.18 -2.83
N ARG A 155 2.14 -10.16 -2.86
CA ARG A 155 0.69 -9.95 -2.82
C ARG A 155 0.08 -10.72 -1.66
N GLY A 156 -0.62 -10.02 -0.78
CA GLY A 156 -1.59 -10.62 0.15
C GLY A 156 -2.88 -10.92 -0.61
N LEU A 157 -3.26 -12.19 -0.69
CA LEU A 157 -4.46 -12.65 -1.37
C LEU A 157 -5.50 -13.07 -0.33
N LEU A 158 -6.61 -12.33 -0.27
CA LEU A 158 -7.86 -12.82 0.29
C LEU A 158 -8.68 -13.39 -0.85
N PHE A 159 -8.74 -14.71 -0.94
CA PHE A 159 -9.75 -15.38 -1.75
C PHE A 159 -11.09 -15.18 -1.04
N LYS A 160 -12.02 -14.47 -1.68
CA LYS A 160 -13.44 -14.61 -1.35
C LYS A 160 -13.89 -15.93 -1.96
N GLU A 161 -14.07 -16.95 -1.14
CA GLU A 161 -14.92 -18.11 -1.48
C GLU A 161 -16.39 -17.65 -1.61
#